data_AF-A0A7K0RHW3-F1
#
_entry.id   AF-A0A7K0RHW3-F1
#
_cell.length_a   1.000
_cell.length_b   1.000
_cell.length_c   1.000
_cell.angle_alpha   90.00
_cell.angle_beta   90.00
_cell.angle_gamma   90.00
#
_symmetry.space_group_name_H-M   'P 1'
#
loop_
_entity.id
_entity.type
_entity.pdbx_description
1 polymer ?
#
loop_
_entity_poly.entity_id
_entity_poly.type
_entity_poly.pdbx_seq_one_letter_code
_entity_poly.pdbx_strand_id
1 'polypeptide(L)'
;MPDTISFARGAPSLDIIDIDGLKKSADEAFSENAAGATGYGQASGYGPLRSWIAKQHGVDEDQVIVTNGSMQADAFLFDALVSAGDQVVVERPTYDRTLLGLLERGADVKMIELEADGIDTAALRAELEAGLRPRFAHIIPNFQNPAGYTLS
;
A
#
# COMPACT_ATOMS: atom_id res chain seq x y z
N MET A 1 -0.84 10.01 31.59
CA MET A 1 -1.97 9.20 31.13
C MET A 1 -1.85 7.84 31.81
N PRO A 2 -2.94 7.16 32.20
CA PRO A 2 -2.82 5.79 32.70
C PRO A 2 -2.14 4.90 31.65
N ASP A 3 -1.58 3.78 32.09
CA ASP A 3 -1.02 2.72 31.22
C ASP A 3 -2.14 2.08 30.39
N THR A 4 -2.60 2.79 29.36
CA THR A 4 -3.66 2.33 28.47
C THR A 4 -3.14 1.17 27.62
N ILE A 5 -3.72 -0.01 27.77
CA ILE A 5 -3.51 -1.12 26.84
C ILE A 5 -4.36 -0.83 25.60
N SER A 6 -3.72 -0.50 24.48
CA SER A 6 -4.38 -0.06 23.25
C SER A 6 -4.45 -1.18 22.22
N PHE A 7 -5.66 -1.51 21.77
CA PHE A 7 -5.92 -2.36 20.60
C PHE A 7 -6.31 -1.53 19.35
N ALA A 8 -6.09 -0.21 19.38
CA ALA A 8 -6.63 0.71 18.37
C ALA A 8 -5.73 0.88 17.13
N ARG A 9 -4.41 0.73 17.27
CA ARG A 9 -3.46 0.91 16.17
C ARG A 9 -2.86 -0.43 15.76
N GLY A 10 -2.86 -0.72 14.47
CA GLY A 10 -2.06 -1.79 13.87
C GLY A 10 -0.56 -1.45 13.79
N ALA A 11 0.00 -0.88 14.86
CA ALA A 11 1.43 -0.60 14.93
C ALA A 11 2.17 -1.91 15.22
N PRO A 12 3.29 -2.19 14.51
CA PRO A 12 4.11 -3.34 14.84
C PRO A 12 4.67 -3.21 16.26
N SER A 13 4.92 -4.35 16.89
CA SER A 13 5.57 -4.40 18.18
C SER A 13 6.99 -3.84 18.09
N LEU A 14 7.47 -3.18 19.15
CA LEU A 14 8.82 -2.57 19.17
C LEU A 14 9.93 -3.60 19.43
N ASP A 15 9.58 -4.80 19.89
CA ASP A 15 10.52 -5.89 20.18
C ASP A 15 11.10 -6.56 18.93
N ILE A 16 10.46 -6.40 17.77
CA ILE A 16 10.95 -6.94 16.48
C ILE A 16 11.99 -6.03 15.80
N ILE A 17 12.26 -4.84 16.36
CA ILE A 17 13.15 -3.86 15.75
C ILE A 17 14.60 -4.26 16.03
N ASP A 18 15.34 -4.61 14.97
CA ASP A 18 16.78 -4.90 15.04
C ASP A 18 17.61 -3.62 15.17
N ILE A 19 17.70 -3.09 16.40
CA ILE A 19 18.41 -1.85 16.69
C ILE A 19 19.90 -1.93 16.33
N ASP A 20 20.54 -3.07 16.58
CA ASP A 20 21.98 -3.23 16.34
C ASP A 20 22.27 -3.38 14.84
N GLY A 21 21.41 -4.10 14.11
CA GLY A 21 21.44 -4.15 12.65
C GLY A 21 21.24 -2.77 12.01
N LEU A 22 20.25 -1.99 12.47
CA LEU A 22 20.00 -0.64 11.96
C LEU A 22 21.19 0.29 12.17
N LYS A 23 21.84 0.26 13.34
CA LYS A 23 23.06 1.05 13.60
C LYS A 23 24.18 0.65 12.65
N LYS A 24 24.45 -0.65 12.56
CA LYS A 24 25.51 -1.18 11.69
C LYS A 24 25.29 -0.79 10.23
N SER A 25 24.07 -0.96 9.72
CA SER A 25 23.73 -0.59 8.34
C SER A 25 23.84 0.91 8.08
N ALA A 26 23.48 1.75 9.05
CA ALA A 26 23.66 3.19 8.94
C ALA A 26 25.15 3.57 8.88
N ASP A 27 25.97 3.01 9.78
CA ASP A 27 27.42 3.23 9.81
C ASP A 27 28.09 2.78 8.51
N GLU A 28 27.70 1.63 7.96
CA GLU A 28 28.17 1.12 6.67
C GLU A 28 27.80 2.08 5.53
N ALA A 29 26.55 2.53 5.44
CA ALA A 29 26.10 3.44 4.39
C ALA A 29 26.87 4.78 4.40
N PHE A 30 27.16 5.32 5.58
CA PHE A 30 27.98 6.53 5.71
C PHE A 30 29.46 6.29 5.42
N SER A 31 30.00 5.14 5.83
CA SER A 31 31.40 4.80 5.59
C SER A 31 31.71 4.55 4.12
N GLU A 32 30.77 3.96 3.37
CA GLU A 32 30.95 3.66 1.96
C GLU A 32 30.70 4.88 1.06
N ASN A 33 29.64 5.66 1.31
CA ASN A 33 29.28 6.80 0.47
C ASN A 33 28.41 7.85 1.20
N ALA A 34 28.96 8.51 2.22
CA ALA A 34 28.25 9.58 2.95
C ALA A 34 27.65 10.67 2.04
N ALA A 35 28.38 11.11 1.02
CA ALA A 35 27.90 12.15 0.11
C ALA A 35 26.68 11.69 -0.71
N GLY A 36 26.70 10.45 -1.24
CA GLY A 36 25.57 9.88 -1.95
C GLY A 36 24.38 9.56 -1.03
N ALA A 37 24.63 9.15 0.21
CA ALA A 37 23.59 8.87 1.19
C ALA A 37 22.82 10.13 1.65
N THR A 38 23.47 11.30 1.58
CA THR A 38 22.91 12.59 2.03
C THR A 38 22.52 13.51 0.88
N GLY A 39 22.85 13.16 -0.36
CA GLY A 39 22.56 13.94 -1.55
C GLY A 39 21.15 13.73 -2.10
N TYR A 40 20.82 14.47 -3.16
CA TYR A 40 19.60 14.21 -3.93
C TYR A 40 19.71 12.89 -4.68
N GLY A 41 18.68 12.05 -4.53
CA GLY A 41 18.53 10.79 -5.26
C GLY A 41 17.74 10.91 -6.56
N GLN A 42 17.57 9.77 -7.24
CA GLN A 42 16.66 9.67 -8.38
C GLN A 42 15.19 9.63 -7.89
N ALA A 43 14.29 10.22 -8.66
CA ALA A 43 12.86 10.26 -8.31
C ALA A 43 12.22 8.86 -8.20
N SER A 44 12.73 7.88 -8.93
CA SER A 44 12.29 6.48 -8.88
C SER A 44 12.83 5.70 -7.67
N GLY A 45 13.83 6.23 -6.98
CA GLY A 45 14.44 5.61 -5.80
C GLY A 45 15.90 5.19 -5.98
N TYR A 46 16.49 4.69 -4.90
CA TYR A 46 17.87 4.20 -4.86
C TYR A 46 18.03 2.93 -5.71
N GLY A 47 18.88 2.97 -6.75
CA GLY A 47 19.05 1.91 -7.74
C GLY A 47 19.25 0.51 -7.15
N PRO A 48 20.23 0.31 -6.23
CA PRO A 48 20.43 -1.00 -5.61
C PRO A 48 19.21 -1.54 -4.86
N LEU A 49 18.42 -0.67 -4.21
CA LEU A 49 17.16 -1.08 -3.57
C LEU A 49 16.11 -1.48 -4.61
N ARG A 50 15.96 -0.70 -5.70
CA ARG A 50 15.05 -1.04 -6.80
C ARG A 50 15.39 -2.39 -7.41
N SER A 51 16.67 -2.62 -7.70
CA SER A 51 17.17 -3.89 -8.25
C SER A 51 16.90 -5.08 -7.31
N TRP A 52 17.11 -4.89 -6.01
CA TRP A 52 16.80 -5.92 -5.01
C TRP A 52 15.31 -6.26 -4.97
N ILE A 53 14.43 -5.24 -4.93
CA ILE A 53 12.95 -5.43 -4.95
C ILE A 53 12.53 -6.13 -6.25
N ALA A 54 13.05 -5.68 -7.39
CA ALA A 54 12.73 -6.24 -8.70
C ALA A 54 13.03 -7.76 -8.74
N LYS A 55 14.20 -8.16 -8.23
CA LYS A 55 14.56 -9.57 -8.10
C LYS A 55 13.64 -10.35 -7.16
N GLN A 56 13.22 -9.78 -6.03
CA GLN A 56 12.30 -10.45 -5.11
C GLN A 56 10.95 -10.73 -5.75
N HIS A 57 10.47 -9.83 -6.61
CA HIS A 57 9.16 -9.93 -7.26
C HIS A 57 9.19 -10.49 -8.68
N GLY A 58 10.37 -10.79 -9.24
CA GLY A 58 10.52 -11.34 -10.59
C GLY A 58 10.11 -10.37 -11.69
N VAL A 59 10.36 -9.07 -11.51
CA VAL A 59 10.05 -7.99 -12.45
C VAL A 59 11.31 -7.26 -12.89
N ASP A 60 11.21 -6.43 -13.94
CA ASP A 60 12.32 -5.58 -14.37
C ASP A 60 12.52 -4.38 -13.41
N GLU A 61 13.75 -3.89 -13.29
CA GLU A 61 14.07 -2.77 -12.37
C GLU A 61 13.30 -1.49 -12.72
N ASP A 62 13.05 -1.24 -14.01
CA ASP A 62 12.30 -0.09 -14.50
C ASP A 62 10.81 -0.12 -14.12
N GLN A 63 10.30 -1.28 -13.71
CA GLN A 63 8.94 -1.47 -13.18
C GLN A 63 8.84 -1.17 -11.67
N VAL A 64 9.95 -0.86 -10.99
CA VAL A 64 9.97 -0.57 -9.55
C VAL A 64 10.14 0.92 -9.28
N ILE A 65 9.27 1.47 -8.43
CA ILE A 65 9.40 2.82 -7.84
C ILE A 65 9.43 2.68 -6.31
N VAL A 66 10.44 3.26 -5.67
CA VAL A 66 10.52 3.33 -4.20
C VAL A 66 9.72 4.54 -3.73
N THR A 67 8.85 4.31 -2.74
CA THR A 67 8.00 5.35 -2.15
C THR A 67 8.25 5.47 -0.65
N ASN A 68 7.86 6.60 -0.07
CA ASN A 68 7.90 6.88 1.36
C ASN A 68 6.69 6.22 2.04
N GLY A 69 6.68 4.90 2.02
CA GLY A 69 5.57 4.07 2.48
C GLY A 69 4.45 3.92 1.44
N SER A 70 3.65 2.87 1.62
CA SER A 70 2.59 2.47 0.67
C SER A 70 1.53 3.55 0.43
N MET A 71 1.26 4.41 1.41
CA MET A 71 0.29 5.52 1.24
C MET A 71 0.75 6.53 0.17
N GLN A 72 2.05 6.71 -0.06
CA GLN A 72 2.52 7.53 -1.17
C GLN A 72 2.33 6.81 -2.52
N ALA A 73 2.49 5.48 -2.56
CA ALA A 73 2.19 4.69 -3.75
C ALA A 73 0.69 4.79 -4.12
N ASP A 74 -0.21 4.67 -3.13
CA ASP A 74 -1.64 4.89 -3.32
C ASP A 74 -1.93 6.30 -3.82
N ALA A 75 -1.31 7.33 -3.24
CA ALA A 75 -1.49 8.71 -3.68
C ALA A 75 -1.08 8.91 -5.16
N PHE A 76 0.08 8.38 -5.56
CA PHE A 76 0.52 8.43 -6.95
C PHE A 76 -0.42 7.68 -7.89
N LEU A 77 -0.89 6.50 -7.49
CA LEU A 77 -1.85 5.71 -8.26
C LEU A 77 -3.16 6.47 -8.45
N PHE A 78 -3.69 7.05 -7.38
CA PHE A 78 -4.96 7.77 -7.43
C PHE A 78 -4.85 9.07 -8.21
N ASP A 79 -3.78 9.84 -8.04
CA ASP A 79 -3.53 11.06 -8.82
C ASP A 79 -3.35 10.76 -10.32
N ALA A 80 -2.79 9.59 -10.65
CA ALA A 80 -2.60 9.20 -12.04
C ALA A 80 -3.88 8.66 -12.71
N LEU A 81 -4.76 8.01 -11.97
CA LEU A 81 -5.84 7.19 -12.54
C LEU A 81 -7.27 7.66 -12.23
N VAL A 82 -7.46 8.53 -11.23
CA VAL A 82 -8.78 8.93 -10.73
C VAL A 82 -9.09 10.38 -11.08
N SER A 83 -10.22 10.60 -11.73
CA SER A 83 -10.88 11.89 -11.85
C SER A 83 -12.19 11.91 -11.06
N ALA A 84 -12.72 13.10 -10.74
CA ALA A 84 -14.00 13.20 -10.07
C ALA A 84 -15.12 12.51 -10.88
N GLY A 85 -15.90 11.65 -10.23
CA GLY A 85 -16.93 10.82 -10.83
C GLY A 85 -16.46 9.47 -11.39
N ASP A 86 -15.14 9.22 -11.45
CA ASP A 86 -14.64 7.91 -11.85
C ASP A 86 -15.03 6.84 -10.83
N GLN A 87 -15.48 5.71 -11.35
CA GLN A 87 -15.86 4.56 -10.52
C GLN A 87 -14.62 3.81 -10.03
N VAL A 88 -14.54 3.52 -8.74
CA VAL A 88 -13.46 2.72 -8.15
C VAL A 88 -14.07 1.66 -7.24
N VAL A 89 -13.61 0.41 -7.36
CA VAL A 89 -14.05 -0.67 -6.47
C VAL A 89 -13.14 -0.77 -5.26
N VAL A 90 -13.74 -0.94 -4.08
CA VAL A 90 -13.04 -1.30 -2.84
C VAL A 90 -13.84 -2.37 -2.08
N GLU A 91 -13.22 -2.96 -1.06
CA GLU A 91 -13.86 -3.91 -0.14
C GLU A 91 -14.78 -3.20 0.89
N ARG A 92 -15.76 -3.92 1.45
CA ARG A 92 -16.59 -3.49 2.58
C ARG A 92 -16.42 -4.45 3.76
N PRO A 93 -15.76 -4.05 4.86
CA PRO A 93 -14.96 -2.82 5.04
C PRO A 93 -13.64 -2.82 4.24
N THR A 94 -13.02 -1.64 4.07
CA THR A 94 -11.66 -1.46 3.54
C THR A 94 -10.82 -0.57 4.45
N TYR A 95 -9.56 -0.36 4.11
CA TYR A 95 -8.66 0.51 4.86
C TYR A 95 -9.11 1.98 4.79
N ASP A 96 -9.22 2.62 5.95
CA ASP A 96 -9.77 3.97 6.11
C ASP A 96 -9.03 5.03 5.29
N ARG A 97 -7.70 4.92 5.18
CA ARG A 97 -6.88 5.88 4.40
C ARG A 97 -7.05 5.73 2.90
N THR A 98 -7.22 4.50 2.40
CA THR A 98 -7.55 4.23 1.00
C THR A 98 -8.90 4.87 0.67
N LEU A 99 -9.93 4.62 1.49
CA LEU A 99 -11.26 5.18 1.30
C LEU A 99 -11.23 6.71 1.31
N LEU A 100 -10.58 7.31 2.31
CA LEU A 100 -10.45 8.77 2.40
C LEU A 100 -9.76 9.36 1.17
N GLY A 101 -8.64 8.78 0.73
CA GLY A 101 -7.88 9.29 -0.41
C GLY A 101 -8.66 9.24 -1.74
N LEU A 102 -9.51 8.23 -1.92
CA LEU A 102 -10.40 8.13 -3.09
C LEU A 102 -11.54 9.16 -3.03
N LEU A 103 -12.17 9.31 -1.87
CA LEU A 103 -13.27 10.27 -1.68
C LEU A 103 -12.81 11.72 -1.84
N GLU A 104 -11.60 12.07 -1.36
CA GLU A 104 -11.01 13.40 -1.54
C GLU A 104 -10.78 13.77 -3.01
N ARG A 105 -10.59 12.77 -3.87
CA ARG A 105 -10.47 12.92 -5.33
C ARG A 105 -11.82 12.88 -6.06
N GLY A 106 -12.92 12.74 -5.32
CA GLY A 106 -14.27 12.71 -5.87
C GLY A 106 -14.62 11.40 -6.59
N ALA A 107 -13.94 10.30 -6.29
CA ALA A 107 -14.28 8.99 -6.88
C ALA A 107 -15.71 8.55 -6.49
N ASP A 108 -16.41 7.92 -7.43
CA ASP A 108 -17.63 7.16 -7.15
C ASP A 108 -17.23 5.76 -6.63
N VAL A 109 -17.00 5.66 -5.33
CA VAL A 109 -16.52 4.43 -4.69
C VAL A 109 -17.64 3.40 -4.59
N LYS A 110 -17.47 2.25 -5.26
CA LYS A 110 -18.32 1.08 -5.13
C LYS A 110 -17.70 0.09 -4.15
N MET A 111 -18.39 -0.16 -3.05
CA MET A 111 -17.92 -1.10 -2.03
C MET A 111 -18.57 -2.46 -2.25
N ILE A 112 -17.76 -3.52 -2.27
CA ILE A 112 -18.21 -4.92 -2.38
C ILE A 112 -17.95 -5.62 -1.06
N GLU A 113 -18.90 -6.41 -0.57
CA GLU A 113 -18.76 -7.13 0.71
C GLU A 113 -17.52 -8.00 0.77
N LEU A 114 -17.00 -8.14 1.99
CA LEU A 114 -16.07 -9.20 2.33
C LEU A 114 -16.82 -10.42 2.86
N GLU A 115 -16.39 -11.58 2.39
CA GLU A 115 -16.61 -12.89 2.98
C GLU A 115 -15.34 -13.34 3.73
N ALA A 116 -15.42 -14.48 4.44
CA ALA A 116 -14.29 -15.00 5.22
C ALA A 116 -13.05 -15.36 4.37
N ASP A 117 -13.25 -15.55 3.07
CA ASP A 117 -12.25 -15.81 2.04
C ASP A 117 -12.00 -14.59 1.13
N GLY A 118 -12.25 -13.36 1.62
CA GLY A 118 -11.93 -12.12 0.90
C GLY A 118 -13.14 -11.47 0.22
N ILE A 119 -12.91 -10.64 -0.78
CA ILE A 119 -13.97 -9.92 -1.49
C ILE A 119 -14.98 -10.89 -2.14
N ASP A 120 -16.28 -10.59 -2.02
CA ASP A 120 -17.35 -11.33 -2.71
C ASP A 120 -17.22 -11.14 -4.23
N THR A 121 -16.54 -12.08 -4.88
CA THR A 121 -16.32 -12.08 -6.33
C THR A 121 -17.61 -12.28 -7.13
N ALA A 122 -18.65 -12.89 -6.55
CA ALA A 122 -19.94 -13.07 -7.18
C ALA A 122 -20.73 -11.75 -7.19
N ALA A 123 -20.72 -11.01 -6.08
CA ALA A 123 -21.27 -9.66 -6.02
C ALA A 123 -20.53 -8.70 -6.97
N LEU A 124 -19.19 -8.73 -6.97
CA LEU A 124 -18.41 -7.92 -7.91
C LEU A 124 -18.77 -8.25 -9.37
N ARG A 125 -18.90 -9.54 -9.72
CA ARG A 125 -19.35 -9.96 -11.06
C ARG A 125 -20.72 -9.39 -11.40
N ALA A 126 -21.70 -9.50 -10.50
CA ALA A 126 -23.05 -9.02 -10.73
C ALA A 126 -23.08 -7.51 -11.00
N GLU A 127 -22.31 -6.72 -10.25
CA GLU A 127 -22.17 -5.27 -10.48
C GLU A 127 -21.55 -4.95 -11.85
N LEU A 128 -20.50 -5.68 -12.24
CA LEU A 128 -19.87 -5.52 -13.57
C LEU A 128 -20.85 -5.86 -14.70
N GLU A 129 -21.64 -6.92 -14.55
CA GLU A 129 -22.69 -7.32 -15.50
C GLU A 129 -23.83 -6.29 -15.55
N ALA A 130 -24.17 -5.66 -14.43
CA ALA A 130 -25.16 -4.58 -14.32
C ALA A 130 -24.68 -3.23 -14.91
N GLY A 131 -23.40 -3.13 -15.30
CA GLY A 131 -22.86 -1.97 -16.01
C GLY A 131 -21.78 -1.19 -15.26
N LEU A 132 -21.34 -1.64 -14.08
CA LEU A 132 -20.20 -1.04 -13.39
C LEU A 132 -18.95 -1.09 -14.27
N ARG A 133 -18.26 0.04 -14.43
CA ARG A 133 -17.02 0.14 -15.23
C ARG A 133 -15.95 0.86 -14.41
N PRO A 134 -15.34 0.17 -13.44
CA PRO A 134 -14.40 0.80 -12.54
C PRO A 134 -13.07 1.07 -13.25
N ARG A 135 -12.41 2.17 -12.89
CA ARG A 135 -11.04 2.48 -13.31
C ARG A 135 -10.05 1.44 -12.80
N PHE A 136 -10.25 1.00 -11.55
CA PHE A 136 -9.54 -0.10 -10.91
C PHE A 136 -10.32 -0.60 -9.70
N ALA A 137 -9.88 -1.74 -9.17
CA ALA A 137 -10.27 -2.24 -7.85
C ALA A 137 -9.06 -2.15 -6.91
N HIS A 138 -9.22 -1.53 -5.74
CA HIS A 138 -8.21 -1.53 -4.67
C HIS A 138 -8.61 -2.57 -3.62
N ILE A 139 -7.80 -3.62 -3.52
CA ILE A 139 -8.09 -4.84 -2.75
C ILE A 139 -6.88 -5.15 -1.87
N ILE A 140 -7.11 -5.59 -0.63
CA ILE A 140 -6.06 -6.04 0.28
C ILE A 140 -6.19 -7.56 0.46
N PRO A 141 -5.63 -8.37 -0.46
CA PRO A 141 -5.94 -9.80 -0.55
C PRO A 141 -5.31 -10.66 0.54
N ASN A 142 -4.35 -10.13 1.31
CA ASN A 142 -3.64 -10.89 2.34
C ASN A 142 -3.76 -10.16 3.68
N PHE A 143 -4.39 -10.80 4.66
CA PHE A 143 -4.59 -10.25 6.01
C PHE A 143 -5.23 -8.84 5.96
N GLN A 144 -6.37 -8.78 5.29
CA GLN A 144 -7.13 -7.57 4.96
C GLN A 144 -7.25 -6.62 6.17
N ASN A 145 -6.98 -5.33 5.99
CA ASN A 145 -7.21 -4.34 7.04
C ASN A 145 -8.56 -3.65 6.80
N PRO A 146 -9.58 -3.79 7.68
CA PRO A 146 -9.48 -4.26 9.08
C PRO A 146 -9.93 -5.70 9.36
N ALA A 147 -10.43 -6.46 8.39
CA ALA A 147 -11.16 -7.71 8.63
C ALA A 147 -10.28 -8.92 9.00
N GLY A 148 -9.01 -8.91 8.62
CA GLY A 148 -8.05 -10.00 8.82
C GLY A 148 -8.17 -11.18 7.85
N TYR A 149 -9.12 -11.13 6.91
CA TYR A 149 -9.36 -12.19 5.93
C TYR A 149 -8.29 -12.24 4.83
N THR A 150 -8.18 -13.39 4.18
CA THR A 150 -7.25 -13.63 3.07
C THR A 150 -8.01 -14.24 1.91
N LEU A 151 -7.79 -13.68 0.71
CA LEU A 151 -8.40 -14.12 -0.54
C LEU A 151 -7.82 -15.47 -0.98
N SER A 152 -8.67 -16.45 -1.29
CA SER A 152 -8.29 -17.81 -1.72
C SER A 152 -8.82 -18.22 -3.08
#